data_AF-A0AAJ0G1C5-F1
#
_entry.id   AF-A0AAJ0G1C5-F1
#
_cell.length_a   1.000
_cell.length_b   1.000
_cell.length_c   1.000
_cell.angle_alpha   90.00
_cell.angle_beta   90.00
_cell.angle_gamma   90.00
#
_symmetry.space_group_name_H-M   'P 1'
#
loop_
_entity.id
_entity.type
_entity.pdbx_description
1 polymer ?
#
loop_
_entity_poly.entity_id
_entity_poly.type
_entity_poly.pdbx_seq_one_letter_code
_entity_poly.pdbx_strand_id
1 'polypeptide(L)'
;MVRRMPRMLPWIWLNLLVEDIENQRMPEYVLEDRINKPWRLLPSNRLTPKEAQIWLFTAIIVAVGVSVMVGGFTPSVSLLVLVWMYNNLDDSRYNIWLRNGLNAAGLMCFNWGALSVLSSGDLLPRVKAWILITGAINVTTIHAQDLPDMDGDQARQRQTIPLLHGQGVTRQSLAGMGLFWFIACPISWGYHYGATAG
;
A
#
# COMPACT_ATOMS: atom_id res chain seq x y z
N MET A 1 -10.61 -22.26 -2.20
CA MET A 1 -9.78 -21.10 -1.77
C MET A 1 -8.60 -21.51 -0.87
N VAL A 2 -8.80 -22.23 0.24
CA VAL A 2 -7.73 -22.59 1.19
C VAL A 2 -6.51 -23.27 0.55
N ARG A 3 -6.73 -24.21 -0.40
CA ARG A 3 -5.65 -24.92 -1.10
C ARG A 3 -4.68 -24.01 -1.90
N ARG A 4 -5.08 -22.77 -2.19
CA ARG A 4 -4.26 -21.79 -2.94
C ARG A 4 -3.66 -20.70 -2.04
N MET A 5 -3.97 -20.68 -0.74
CA MET A 5 -3.30 -19.78 0.21
C MET A 5 -1.78 -19.92 0.19
N PRO A 6 -1.19 -21.13 0.08
CA PRO A 6 0.26 -21.28 -0.03
C PRO A 6 0.88 -20.70 -1.32
N ARG A 7 0.05 -20.30 -2.31
CA ARG A 7 0.50 -19.58 -3.52
C ARG A 7 0.30 -18.07 -3.37
N MET A 8 -0.82 -17.67 -2.79
CA MET A 8 -1.17 -16.27 -2.56
C MET A 8 -0.22 -15.60 -1.56
N LEU A 9 0.08 -16.25 -0.42
CA LEU A 9 0.88 -15.63 0.63
C LEU A 9 2.31 -15.30 0.16
N PRO A 10 3.06 -16.22 -0.50
CA PRO A 10 4.35 -15.87 -1.09
C PRO A 10 4.24 -14.81 -2.18
N TRP A 11 3.16 -14.80 -2.96
CA TRP A 11 2.93 -13.76 -3.98
C TRP A 11 2.81 -12.37 -3.34
N ILE A 12 2.02 -12.24 -2.26
CA ILE A 12 1.91 -10.98 -1.50
C ILE A 12 3.27 -10.59 -0.94
N TRP A 13 3.94 -11.53 -0.27
CA TRP A 13 5.22 -11.28 0.38
C TRP A 13 6.31 -10.82 -0.59
N LEU A 14 6.41 -11.45 -1.77
CA LEU A 14 7.39 -11.09 -2.79
C LEU A 14 7.16 -9.69 -3.37
N ASN A 15 5.89 -9.35 -3.64
CA ASN A 15 5.55 -8.03 -4.14
C ASN A 15 5.77 -6.95 -3.07
N LEU A 16 5.46 -7.26 -1.81
CA LEU A 16 5.74 -6.37 -0.68
C LEU A 16 7.24 -6.17 -0.46
N LEU A 17 8.06 -7.22 -0.62
CA LEU A 17 9.51 -7.10 -0.54
C LEU A 17 10.07 -6.11 -1.56
N VAL A 18 9.53 -6.10 -2.79
CA VAL A 18 9.95 -5.13 -3.81
C VAL A 18 9.63 -3.69 -3.38
N GLU A 19 8.41 -3.46 -2.89
CA GLU A 19 7.98 -2.16 -2.38
C GLU A 19 8.84 -1.69 -1.20
N ASP A 20 9.08 -2.57 -0.22
CA ASP A 20 9.87 -2.27 0.96
C ASP A 20 11.31 -1.85 0.61
N ILE A 21 11.93 -2.51 -0.37
CA ILE A 21 13.28 -2.15 -0.83
C ILE A 21 13.24 -0.82 -1.58
N GLU A 22 12.30 -0.64 -2.52
CA GLU A 22 12.25 0.59 -3.32
C GLU A 22 11.94 1.82 -2.47
N ASN A 23 11.05 1.69 -1.48
CA ASN A 23 10.66 2.76 -0.56
C ASN A 23 11.81 3.20 0.38
N GLN A 24 12.93 2.47 0.44
CA GLN A 24 14.07 2.80 1.31
C GLN A 24 15.34 3.12 0.51
N ARG A 25 15.36 2.90 -0.80
CA ARG A 25 16.59 2.86 -1.60
C ARG A 25 17.27 4.22 -1.77
N MET A 26 16.50 5.31 -1.86
CA MET A 26 17.06 6.62 -2.17
C MET A 26 17.76 7.24 -0.95
N PRO A 27 18.87 7.99 -1.13
CA PRO A 27 19.61 8.61 -0.03
C PRO A 27 18.71 9.44 0.90
N GLU A 28 17.74 10.14 0.33
CA GLU A 28 16.84 11.00 1.08
C GLU A 28 15.81 10.19 1.90
N TYR A 29 15.40 8.99 1.45
CA TYR A 29 14.57 8.08 2.25
C TYR A 29 15.37 7.48 3.41
N VAL A 30 16.66 7.21 3.20
CA VAL A 30 17.55 6.77 4.28
C VAL A 30 17.69 7.85 5.35
N LEU A 31 17.79 9.13 4.98
CA LEU A 31 17.87 10.23 5.94
C LEU A 31 16.57 10.39 6.75
N GLU A 32 15.42 10.30 6.09
CA GLU A 32 14.11 10.29 6.75
C GLU A 32 13.96 9.11 7.70
N ASP A 33 14.28 7.91 7.24
CA ASP A 33 14.16 6.71 8.05
C ASP A 33 15.20 6.67 9.18
N ARG A 34 16.32 7.40 9.13
CA ARG A 34 17.20 7.55 10.31
C ARG A 34 16.48 8.24 11.47
N ILE A 35 15.50 9.08 11.18
CA ILE A 35 14.67 9.76 12.19
C ILE A 35 13.51 8.85 12.58
N ASN A 36 12.68 8.46 11.61
CA ASN A 36 11.42 7.76 11.90
C ASN A 36 11.63 6.27 12.23
N LYS A 37 12.56 5.62 11.53
CA LYS A 37 12.68 4.15 11.47
C LYS A 37 14.15 3.68 11.50
N PRO A 38 14.98 4.08 12.49
CA PRO A 38 16.42 3.83 12.49
C PRO A 38 16.79 2.34 12.48
N TRP A 39 15.86 1.47 12.87
CA TRP A 39 15.99 0.02 12.82
C TRP A 39 15.78 -0.59 11.42
N ARG A 40 15.55 0.20 10.37
CA ARG A 40 15.51 -0.30 8.97
C ARG A 40 16.90 -0.64 8.46
N LEU A 41 17.00 -1.51 7.45
CA LEU A 41 18.28 -2.10 7.02
C LEU A 41 19.29 -1.05 6.54
N LEU A 42 18.86 -0.13 5.66
CA LEU A 42 19.72 0.92 5.10
C LEU A 42 20.11 2.00 6.14
N PRO A 43 19.18 2.57 6.93
CA PRO A 43 19.53 3.50 8.02
C PRO A 43 20.49 2.92 9.06
N SER A 44 20.32 1.64 9.41
CA SER A 44 21.21 0.94 10.36
C SER A 44 22.50 0.41 9.73
N ASN A 45 22.76 0.71 8.46
CA ASN A 45 23.95 0.27 7.71
C ASN A 45 24.14 -1.28 7.69
N ARG A 46 23.07 -2.05 7.89
CA ARG A 46 23.08 -3.53 7.75
C ARG A 46 22.98 -3.99 6.31
N LEU A 47 22.65 -3.08 5.40
CA LEU A 47 22.63 -3.28 3.96
C LEU A 47 23.21 -2.02 3.32
N THR A 48 24.09 -2.18 2.33
CA THR A 48 24.61 -1.05 1.55
C THR A 48 23.63 -0.68 0.42
N PRO A 49 23.64 0.56 -0.08
CA PRO A 49 22.79 0.96 -1.22
C PRO A 49 22.98 0.09 -2.47
N LYS A 50 24.22 -0.34 -2.72
CA LYS A 50 24.55 -1.24 -3.84
C LYS A 50 23.93 -2.62 -3.67
N GLU A 51 24.00 -3.19 -2.46
CA GLU A 51 23.37 -4.46 -2.16
C GLU A 51 21.83 -4.35 -2.25
N ALA A 52 21.25 -3.27 -1.73
CA ALA A 52 19.81 -3.03 -1.84
C ALA A 52 19.34 -2.99 -3.31
N GLN A 53 20.13 -2.37 -4.19
CA GLN A 53 19.83 -2.36 -5.62
C GLN A 53 19.89 -3.76 -6.25
N ILE A 54 20.86 -4.60 -5.87
CA ILE A 54 20.93 -5.99 -6.32
C ILE A 54 19.69 -6.76 -5.84
N TRP A 55 19.37 -6.65 -4.55
CA TRP A 55 18.19 -7.29 -3.97
C TRP A 55 16.89 -6.84 -4.63
N LEU A 56 16.76 -5.56 -4.95
CA LEU A 56 15.61 -5.04 -5.68
C LEU A 56 15.45 -5.73 -7.03
N PHE A 57 16.50 -5.75 -7.86
CA PHE A 57 16.42 -6.39 -9.18
C PHE A 57 16.10 -7.87 -9.07
N THR A 58 16.73 -8.57 -8.13
CA THR A 58 16.43 -9.99 -7.86
C THR A 58 14.97 -10.16 -7.42
N ALA A 59 14.48 -9.35 -6.49
CA ALA A 59 13.11 -9.42 -6.00
C ALA A 59 12.10 -9.13 -7.11
N ILE A 60 12.35 -8.16 -7.99
CA ILE A 60 11.48 -7.86 -9.15
C ILE A 60 11.41 -9.07 -10.08
N ILE A 61 12.54 -9.64 -10.48
CA ILE A 61 12.58 -10.80 -11.39
C ILE A 61 11.81 -11.98 -10.78
N VAL A 62 12.03 -12.26 -9.50
CA VAL A 62 11.35 -13.36 -8.79
C VAL A 62 9.86 -13.06 -8.63
N ALA A 63 9.47 -11.85 -8.23
CA ALA A 63 8.08 -11.45 -8.05
C ALA A 63 7.30 -11.57 -9.37
N VAL A 64 7.84 -11.05 -10.47
CA VAL A 64 7.21 -11.14 -11.80
C VAL A 64 7.15 -12.59 -12.27
N GLY A 65 8.24 -13.33 -12.17
CA GLY A 65 8.29 -14.75 -12.57
C GLY A 65 7.26 -15.61 -11.82
N VAL A 66 7.20 -15.48 -10.50
CA VAL A 66 6.18 -16.16 -9.68
C VAL A 66 4.78 -15.70 -10.06
N SER A 67 4.58 -14.40 -10.30
CA SER A 67 3.28 -13.83 -10.70
C SER A 67 2.74 -14.44 -12.00
N VAL A 68 3.60 -14.74 -12.98
CA VAL A 68 3.22 -15.49 -14.19
C VAL A 68 2.74 -16.89 -13.82
N MET A 69 3.45 -17.60 -12.95
CA MET A 69 3.12 -18.98 -12.59
C MET A 69 1.82 -19.12 -11.79
N VAL A 70 1.49 -18.11 -10.95
CA VAL A 70 0.35 -18.20 -10.03
C VAL A 70 -0.90 -17.42 -10.49
N GLY A 71 -0.83 -16.69 -11.61
CA GLY A 71 -1.95 -15.93 -12.15
C GLY A 71 -2.13 -14.52 -11.56
N GLY A 72 -1.04 -13.90 -11.11
CA GLY A 72 -1.00 -12.55 -10.53
C GLY A 72 -0.17 -11.55 -11.34
N PHE A 73 0.14 -11.85 -12.61
CA PHE A 73 1.07 -11.06 -13.43
C PHE A 73 0.63 -9.59 -13.60
N THR A 74 -0.59 -9.36 -14.10
CA THR A 74 -1.09 -8.00 -14.35
C THR A 74 -1.08 -7.13 -13.08
N PRO A 75 -1.65 -7.55 -11.93
CA PRO A 75 -1.58 -6.75 -10.71
C PRO A 75 -0.15 -6.53 -10.21
N SER A 76 0.76 -7.50 -10.39
CA SER A 76 2.17 -7.34 -10.01
C SER A 76 2.85 -6.27 -10.86
N VAL A 77 2.72 -6.31 -12.18
CA VAL A 77 3.31 -5.29 -13.06
C VAL A 77 2.68 -3.91 -12.83
N SER A 78 1.36 -3.84 -12.64
CA SER A 78 0.69 -2.59 -12.27
C SER A 78 1.22 -2.02 -10.96
N LEU A 79 1.42 -2.87 -9.94
CA LEU A 79 2.03 -2.46 -8.67
C LEU A 79 3.44 -1.92 -8.88
N LEU A 80 4.30 -2.61 -9.65
CA LEU A 80 5.67 -2.14 -9.92
C LEU A 80 5.70 -0.75 -10.55
N VAL A 81 4.82 -0.50 -11.52
CA VAL A 81 4.70 0.82 -12.16
C VAL A 81 4.24 1.87 -11.15
N LEU A 82 3.24 1.58 -10.33
CA LEU A 82 2.75 2.51 -9.31
C LEU A 82 3.78 2.80 -8.21
N VAL A 83 4.52 1.78 -7.76
CA VAL A 83 5.61 1.93 -6.78
C VAL A 83 6.73 2.80 -7.36
N TRP A 84 7.10 2.58 -8.62
CA TRP A 84 8.06 3.45 -9.30
C TRP A 84 7.53 4.88 -9.42
N MET A 85 6.28 5.07 -9.84
CA MET A 85 5.67 6.41 -9.91
C MET A 85 5.65 7.11 -8.55
N TYR A 86 5.30 6.39 -7.49
CA TYR A 86 5.24 6.92 -6.13
C TYR A 86 6.62 7.37 -5.63
N ASN A 87 7.65 6.56 -5.86
CA ASN A 87 8.99 6.78 -5.31
C ASN A 87 9.88 7.67 -6.18
N ASN A 88 9.65 7.72 -7.50
CA ASN A 88 10.56 8.36 -8.47
C ASN A 88 10.01 9.63 -9.11
N LEU A 89 8.70 9.89 -9.05
CA LEU A 89 8.16 11.18 -9.50
C LEU A 89 8.33 12.21 -8.38
N ASP A 90 9.16 13.23 -8.61
CA ASP A 90 9.36 14.33 -7.67
C ASP A 90 8.04 15.03 -7.27
N ASP A 91 7.01 14.98 -8.15
CA ASP A 91 5.68 15.53 -7.88
C ASP A 91 4.95 14.85 -6.72
N SER A 92 5.27 13.58 -6.38
CA SER A 92 4.69 12.91 -5.21
C SER A 92 5.12 13.57 -3.89
N ARG A 93 6.18 14.36 -3.91
CA ARG A 93 6.67 15.14 -2.77
C ARG A 93 5.77 16.32 -2.42
N TYR A 94 5.17 16.95 -3.42
CA TYR A 94 4.43 18.21 -3.29
C TYR A 94 2.92 18.01 -3.47
N ASN A 95 2.49 17.01 -4.25
CA ASN A 95 1.07 16.74 -4.44
C ASN A 95 0.59 15.61 -3.52
N ILE A 96 0.04 16.00 -2.37
CA ILE A 96 -0.56 15.09 -1.37
C ILE A 96 -1.56 14.13 -2.01
N TRP A 97 -2.43 14.65 -2.88
CA TRP A 97 -3.52 13.86 -3.47
C TRP A 97 -2.98 12.82 -4.44
N LEU A 98 -1.99 13.19 -5.25
CA LEU A 98 -1.31 12.24 -6.14
C LEU A 98 -0.60 11.15 -5.33
N ARG A 99 0.16 11.52 -4.30
CA ARG A 99 0.88 10.59 -3.43
C ARG A 99 -0.06 9.59 -2.75
N ASN A 100 -1.11 10.11 -2.11
CA ASN A 100 -2.11 9.29 -1.41
C ASN A 100 -2.90 8.41 -2.40
N GLY A 101 -3.19 8.92 -3.60
CA GLY A 101 -3.85 8.16 -4.67
C GLY A 101 -2.97 7.03 -5.20
N LEU A 102 -1.68 7.27 -5.44
CA LEU A 102 -0.73 6.25 -5.88
C LEU A 102 -0.54 5.15 -4.82
N ASN A 103 -0.41 5.53 -3.55
CA ASN A 103 -0.30 4.58 -2.44
C ASN A 103 -1.57 3.70 -2.33
N ALA A 104 -2.76 4.33 -2.34
CA ALA A 104 -4.02 3.60 -2.32
C ALA A 104 -4.18 2.67 -3.55
N ALA A 105 -3.78 3.10 -4.75
CA ALA A 105 -3.80 2.27 -5.95
C ALA A 105 -2.83 1.08 -5.84
N GLY A 106 -1.66 1.26 -5.21
CA GLY A 106 -0.74 0.18 -4.89
C GLY A 106 -1.37 -0.86 -3.96
N LEU A 107 -1.99 -0.42 -2.87
CA LEU A 107 -2.74 -1.30 -1.94
C LEU A 107 -3.91 -2.03 -2.63
N MET A 108 -4.58 -1.38 -3.58
CA MET A 108 -5.59 -2.04 -4.42
C MET A 108 -4.99 -3.15 -5.28
N CYS A 109 -3.78 -2.98 -5.81
CA CYS A 109 -3.09 -4.02 -6.59
C CYS A 109 -2.76 -5.26 -5.74
N PHE A 110 -2.43 -5.09 -4.45
CA PHE A 110 -2.28 -6.24 -3.53
C PHE A 110 -3.58 -7.02 -3.39
N ASN A 111 -4.71 -6.33 -3.15
CA ASN A 111 -6.02 -6.98 -3.07
C ASN A 111 -6.37 -7.68 -4.39
N TRP A 112 -6.19 -6.99 -5.52
CA TRP A 112 -6.46 -7.52 -6.84
C TRP A 112 -5.63 -8.78 -7.14
N GLY A 113 -4.32 -8.74 -6.91
CA GLY A 113 -3.45 -9.87 -7.19
C GLY A 113 -3.67 -11.03 -6.23
N ALA A 114 -3.82 -10.78 -4.93
CA ALA A 114 -4.11 -11.82 -3.96
C ALA A 114 -5.39 -12.59 -4.31
N LEU A 115 -6.46 -11.86 -4.64
CA LEU A 115 -7.73 -12.45 -5.04
C LEU A 115 -7.64 -13.16 -6.39
N SER A 116 -6.87 -12.63 -7.35
CA SER A 116 -6.64 -13.28 -8.65
C SER A 116 -5.90 -14.61 -8.48
N VAL A 117 -4.89 -14.67 -7.61
CA VAL A 117 -4.15 -15.92 -7.32
C VAL A 117 -5.06 -16.94 -6.63
N LEU A 118 -5.92 -16.51 -5.71
CA LEU A 118 -6.89 -17.39 -5.06
C LEU A 118 -7.95 -17.92 -6.04
N SER A 119 -8.44 -17.08 -6.96
CA SER A 119 -9.49 -17.45 -7.91
C SER A 119 -9.00 -18.07 -9.21
N SER A 120 -7.68 -18.08 -9.47
CA SER A 120 -7.11 -18.39 -10.80
C SER A 120 -7.56 -17.43 -11.89
N GLY A 121 -7.63 -16.14 -11.57
CA GLY A 121 -7.98 -15.07 -12.52
C GLY A 121 -9.48 -14.80 -12.63
N ASP A 122 -10.33 -15.74 -12.21
CA ASP A 122 -11.79 -15.60 -12.30
C ASP A 122 -12.37 -14.78 -11.14
N LEU A 123 -12.27 -13.46 -11.24
CA LEU A 123 -12.82 -12.53 -10.26
C LEU A 123 -14.32 -12.30 -10.48
N LEU A 124 -15.13 -12.80 -9.55
CA LEU A 124 -16.57 -12.52 -9.51
C LEU A 124 -16.82 -11.00 -9.40
N PRO A 125 -17.94 -10.48 -9.95
CA PRO A 125 -18.29 -9.06 -9.86
C PRO A 125 -18.29 -8.52 -8.42
N ARG A 126 -18.78 -9.30 -7.46
CA ARG A 126 -18.77 -8.94 -6.03
C ARG A 126 -17.36 -8.76 -5.48
N VAL A 127 -16.40 -9.57 -5.95
CA VAL A 127 -15.00 -9.47 -5.53
C VAL A 127 -14.34 -8.21 -6.12
N LYS A 128 -14.66 -7.88 -7.38
CA LYS A 128 -14.21 -6.61 -8.00
C LYS A 128 -14.79 -5.40 -7.26
N ALA A 129 -16.08 -5.43 -6.93
CA ALA A 129 -16.71 -4.38 -6.11
C ALA A 129 -16.03 -4.25 -4.75
N TRP A 130 -15.64 -5.36 -4.13
CA TRP A 130 -14.90 -5.33 -2.86
C TRP A 130 -13.52 -4.68 -2.98
N ILE A 131 -12.77 -4.96 -4.05
CA ILE A 131 -11.48 -4.29 -4.33
C ILE A 131 -11.68 -2.78 -4.45
N LEU A 132 -12.77 -2.33 -5.09
CA LEU A 132 -13.09 -0.90 -5.21
C LEU A 132 -13.46 -0.29 -3.84
N ILE A 133 -14.24 -1.00 -3.04
CA ILE A 133 -14.61 -0.56 -1.68
C ILE A 133 -13.37 -0.43 -0.81
N THR A 134 -12.49 -1.44 -0.77
CA THR A 134 -11.25 -1.36 0.02
C THR A 134 -10.28 -0.32 -0.53
N GLY A 135 -10.27 -0.10 -1.84
CA GLY A 135 -9.58 1.02 -2.47
C GLY A 135 -10.08 2.38 -1.97
N ALA A 136 -11.39 2.58 -1.93
CA ALA A 136 -12.00 3.82 -1.44
C ALA A 136 -11.73 4.04 0.07
N ILE A 137 -11.72 2.96 0.86
CA ILE A 137 -11.26 3.01 2.26
C ILE A 137 -9.83 3.55 2.29
N ASN A 138 -8.90 2.91 1.56
CA ASN A 138 -7.50 3.34 1.55
C ASN A 138 -7.36 4.81 1.13
N VAL A 139 -7.97 5.24 0.02
CA VAL A 139 -7.89 6.66 -0.42
C VAL A 139 -8.33 7.63 0.67
N THR A 140 -9.35 7.28 1.45
CA THR A 140 -9.93 8.15 2.49
C THR A 140 -9.26 8.03 3.85
N THR A 141 -8.37 7.06 4.07
CA THR A 141 -7.71 6.82 5.37
C THR A 141 -6.19 6.67 5.31
N ILE A 142 -5.57 6.71 4.13
CA ILE A 142 -4.13 6.45 3.98
C ILE A 142 -3.26 7.45 4.75
N HIS A 143 -3.74 8.69 4.93
CA HIS A 143 -3.06 9.73 5.70
C HIS A 143 -2.93 9.42 7.20
N ALA A 144 -3.52 8.33 7.69
CA ALA A 144 -3.20 7.78 9.00
C ALA A 144 -1.71 7.42 9.13
N GLN A 145 -1.09 7.00 8.04
CA GLN A 145 0.33 6.60 8.00
C GLN A 145 1.28 7.80 8.17
N ASP A 146 0.82 9.03 7.91
CA ASP A 146 1.65 10.23 8.05
C ASP A 146 1.83 10.65 9.52
N LEU A 147 0.98 10.16 10.45
CA LEU A 147 1.04 10.59 11.86
C LEU A 147 2.32 10.12 12.59
N PRO A 148 2.78 8.87 12.46
CA PRO A 148 4.03 8.43 13.06
C PRO A 148 5.27 8.99 12.37
N ASP A 149 5.16 9.40 11.10
CA ASP A 149 6.29 9.78 10.25
C ASP A 149 6.52 11.31 10.17
N MET A 150 5.80 12.09 10.98
CA MET A 150 5.81 13.57 10.93
C MET A 150 7.20 14.20 11.03
N ASP A 151 8.07 13.71 11.91
CA ASP A 151 9.40 14.30 12.13
C ASP A 151 10.29 14.13 10.89
N GLY A 152 10.32 12.93 10.30
CA GLY A 152 11.02 12.67 9.04
C GLY A 152 10.39 13.39 7.85
N ASP A 153 9.06 13.47 7.78
CA ASP A 153 8.35 14.23 6.73
C ASP A 153 8.69 15.72 6.82
N GLN A 154 8.75 16.29 8.02
CA GLN A 154 9.15 17.67 8.25
C GLN A 154 10.60 17.92 7.85
N ALA A 155 11.53 17.01 8.22
CA ALA A 155 12.93 17.08 7.80
C ALA A 155 13.09 17.03 6.27
N ARG A 156 12.17 16.35 5.58
CA ARG A 156 12.11 16.29 4.11
C ARG A 156 11.32 17.41 3.44
N GLN A 157 10.73 18.33 4.21
CA GLN A 157 9.81 19.34 3.72
C GLN A 157 8.66 18.74 2.88
N ARG A 158 8.18 17.56 3.27
CA ARG A 158 7.03 16.93 2.63
C ARG A 158 5.75 17.64 3.03
N GLN A 159 4.82 17.69 2.10
CA GLN A 159 3.46 18.11 2.37
C GLN A 159 2.67 16.87 2.81
N THR A 160 2.20 16.85 4.05
CA THR A 160 1.29 15.81 4.57
C THR A 160 0.13 16.46 5.30
N ILE A 161 -1.00 15.77 5.40
CA ILE A 161 -2.18 16.30 6.09
C ILE A 161 -1.87 16.73 7.54
N PRO A 162 -1.17 15.93 8.38
CA PRO A 162 -0.84 16.38 9.73
C PRO A 162 0.11 17.59 9.79
N LEU A 163 1.00 17.78 8.80
CA LEU A 163 1.89 18.96 8.76
C LEU A 163 1.18 20.21 8.24
N LEU A 164 0.26 20.09 7.27
CA LEU A 164 -0.46 21.23 6.69
C LEU A 164 -1.67 21.68 7.51
N HIS A 165 -2.44 20.73 8.04
CA HIS A 165 -3.73 20.99 8.69
C HIS A 165 -3.73 20.67 10.18
N GLY A 166 -2.62 20.15 10.70
CA GLY A 166 -2.46 19.78 12.11
C GLY A 166 -3.02 18.40 12.44
N GLN A 167 -2.47 17.80 13.50
CA GLN A 167 -2.84 16.45 13.92
C GLN A 167 -4.31 16.30 14.31
N GLY A 168 -4.94 17.34 14.85
CA GLY A 168 -6.35 17.31 15.26
C GLY A 168 -7.28 17.05 14.08
N VAL A 169 -7.10 17.80 12.98
CA VAL A 169 -7.88 17.64 11.75
C VAL A 169 -7.63 16.27 11.11
N THR A 170 -6.37 15.81 11.10
CA THR A 170 -6.02 14.46 10.63
C THR A 170 -6.77 13.39 11.42
N ARG A 171 -6.74 13.43 12.76
CA ARG A 171 -7.43 12.43 13.59
C ARG A 171 -8.94 12.49 13.45
N GLN A 172 -9.53 13.69 13.36
CA GLN A 172 -10.98 13.87 13.18
C GLN A 172 -11.46 13.35 11.82
N SER A 173 -10.74 13.65 10.74
CA SER A 173 -11.05 13.12 9.40
C SER A 173 -10.97 11.59 9.36
N LEU A 174 -9.94 11.00 9.97
CA LEU A 174 -9.80 9.55 10.10
C LEU A 174 -10.93 8.92 10.91
N ALA A 175 -11.31 9.52 12.04
CA ALA A 175 -12.43 9.04 12.84
C ALA A 175 -13.75 9.12 12.05
N GLY A 176 -13.99 10.23 11.35
CA GLY A 176 -15.18 10.41 10.51
C GLY A 176 -15.26 9.37 9.39
N MET A 177 -14.19 9.18 8.63
CA MET A 177 -14.14 8.18 7.56
C MET A 177 -14.20 6.75 8.11
N GLY A 178 -13.55 6.48 9.25
CA GLY A 178 -13.64 5.19 9.94
C GLY A 178 -15.09 4.85 10.35
N LEU A 179 -15.81 5.80 10.94
CA LEU A 179 -17.23 5.63 11.29
C LEU A 179 -18.11 5.44 10.05
N PHE A 180 -17.86 6.21 8.99
CA PHE A 180 -18.57 6.05 7.72
C PHE A 180 -18.41 4.63 7.16
N TRP A 181 -17.16 4.15 7.05
CA TRP A 181 -16.89 2.81 6.52
C TRP A 181 -17.34 1.68 7.44
N PHE A 182 -17.35 1.90 8.75
CA PHE A 182 -17.92 0.95 9.72
C PHE A 182 -19.39 0.65 9.42
N ILE A 183 -20.16 1.65 8.97
CA ILE A 183 -21.57 1.51 8.60
C ILE A 183 -21.72 1.06 7.14
N ALA A 184 -20.97 1.67 6.21
CA ALA A 184 -21.12 1.43 4.78
C ALA A 184 -20.71 0.02 4.35
N CYS A 185 -19.65 -0.55 4.96
CA CYS A 185 -19.14 -1.87 4.58
C CYS A 185 -20.18 -2.99 4.80
N PRO A 186 -20.82 -3.14 5.97
CA PRO A 186 -21.84 -4.19 6.15
C PRO A 186 -23.05 -4.01 5.23
N ILE A 187 -23.50 -2.77 5.01
CA ILE A 187 -24.59 -2.47 4.06
C ILE A 187 -24.23 -2.92 2.65
N SER A 188 -23.01 -2.63 2.19
CA SER A 188 -22.52 -3.10 0.88
C SER A 188 -22.50 -4.63 0.76
N TRP A 189 -22.44 -5.33 1.89
CA TRP A 189 -22.48 -6.79 1.97
C TRP A 189 -23.88 -7.37 2.13
N GLY A 190 -24.91 -6.53 2.13
CA GLY A 190 -26.31 -6.89 2.31
C GLY A 190 -26.76 -6.98 3.77
N TYR A 191 -25.95 -6.50 4.72
CA TYR A 191 -26.34 -6.43 6.12
C TYR A 191 -27.12 -5.13 6.38
N HIS A 192 -28.39 -5.26 6.74
CA HIS A 192 -29.23 -4.14 7.14
C HIS A 192 -29.29 -4.06 8.66
N TYR A 193 -28.71 -2.99 9.23
CA TYR A 193 -28.85 -2.68 10.65
C TYR A 193 -30.32 -2.44 10.97
N GLY A 194 -30.97 -3.41 11.64
CA GLY A 194 -32.37 -3.30 12.07
C GLY A 194 -33.38 -4.27 11.44
N ALA A 195 -32.96 -5.21 10.58
CA ALA A 195 -33.84 -6.31 10.19
C ALA A 195 -33.90 -7.35 11.34
N THR A 196 -34.85 -7.19 12.25
CA THR A 196 -35.32 -8.28 13.10
C THR A 196 -35.71 -9.45 12.19
N ALA A 197 -35.24 -10.65 12.52
CA ALA A 197 -35.79 -11.89 11.99
C ALA A 197 -37.32 -11.84 12.13
N GLY A 198 -38.01 -11.82 11.00
CA GLY A 198 -39.44 -12.05 10.87
C GLY A 198 -39.65 -13.33 10.09
#